data_AF-A0A2N2M101-F1
#
_entry.id   AF-A0A2N2M101-F1
#
_cell.length_a   1.000
_cell.length_b   1.000
_cell.length_c   1.000
_cell.angle_alpha   90.00
_cell.angle_beta   90.00
_cell.angle_gamma   90.00
#
_symmetry.space_group_name_H-M   'P 1'
#
loop_
_entity.id
_entity.type
_entity.pdbx_description
1 polymer ?
#
loop_
_entity_poly.entity_id
_entity_poly.type
_entity_poly.pdbx_seq_one_letter_code
_entity_poly.pdbx_strand_id
1 'polypeptide(L)'
;MHIHMIEPLNNFIKLPDSSWESGWWTVDESKAKELIGSEIYFHKKQQEPSFFGGTITGYRTQEDEQYQGKVAFTLQYNAACRNVRTDKSGWSKKMKIISHD
;
A
#
# COMPACT_ATOMS: atom_id res chain seq x y z
N MET A 1 -12.02 2.26 4.06
CA MET A 1 -11.10 1.10 4.11
C MET A 1 -9.70 1.60 4.41
N HIS A 2 -8.84 0.76 4.96
CA HIS A 2 -7.40 1.03 4.96
C HIS A 2 -6.60 -0.25 4.80
N ILE A 3 -5.36 -0.12 4.33
CA ILE A 3 -4.49 -1.25 4.03
C ILE A 3 -3.14 -1.09 4.72
N HIS A 4 -2.69 -2.14 5.41
CA HIS A 4 -1.35 -2.26 5.96
C HIS A 4 -0.53 -3.21 5.10
N MET A 5 0.68 -2.81 4.74
CA MET A 5 1.58 -3.57 3.87
C MET A 5 2.98 -3.69 4.47
N ILE A 6 3.66 -4.81 4.25
CA ILE A 6 5.03 -5.05 4.69
C ILE A 6 5.98 -4.76 3.53
N GLU A 7 6.62 -3.60 3.57
CA GLU A 7 7.61 -3.15 2.58
C GLU A 7 8.98 -2.96 3.26
N PRO A 8 9.78 -4.04 3.40
CA PRO A 8 11.07 -3.96 4.08
C PRO A 8 12.16 -3.36 3.20
N LEU A 9 11.96 -3.34 1.87
CA LEU A 9 12.94 -2.91 0.88
C LEU A 9 12.88 -1.42 0.57
N ASN A 10 11.86 -0.71 1.07
CA ASN A 10 11.68 0.72 0.85
C ASN A 10 11.60 1.08 -0.65
N ASN A 11 10.94 0.24 -1.44
CA ASN A 11 10.70 0.42 -2.88
C ASN A 11 9.64 1.51 -3.12
N PHE A 12 9.93 2.74 -2.71
CA PHE A 12 9.08 3.90 -3.00
C PHE A 12 9.76 4.79 -4.01
N ILE A 13 9.06 5.10 -5.09
CA ILE A 13 9.53 6.00 -6.13
C ILE A 13 8.80 7.32 -5.96
N LYS A 14 9.54 8.41 -5.78
CA LYS A 14 8.95 9.74 -5.75
C LYS A 14 8.61 10.18 -7.16
N LEU A 15 7.34 10.45 -7.43
CA LEU A 15 6.85 10.96 -8.69
C LEU A 15 7.04 12.48 -8.79
N PRO A 16 7.08 13.06 -10.01
CA PRO A 16 7.25 14.50 -10.22
C PRO A 16 6.16 15.34 -9.55
N ASP A 17 4.95 14.80 -9.42
CA ASP A 17 3.78 15.47 -8.84
C ASP A 17 3.76 15.50 -7.30
N SER A 18 4.93 15.33 -6.64
CA SER A 18 5.07 15.14 -5.19
C SER A 18 4.29 13.93 -4.61
N SER A 19 3.73 13.09 -5.48
CA SER A 19 3.15 11.81 -5.14
C SER A 19 4.23 10.73 -5.02
N TRP A 20 3.88 9.61 -4.42
CA TRP A 20 4.76 8.46 -4.24
C TRP A 20 4.14 7.23 -4.86
N GLU A 21 4.94 6.46 -5.59
CA GLU A 21 4.58 5.15 -6.10
C GLU A 21 5.17 4.08 -5.18
N SER A 22 4.36 3.11 -4.78
CA SER A 22 4.81 1.96 -4.02
C SER A 22 5.44 0.89 -4.92
N GLY A 23 6.00 -0.15 -4.31
CA GLY A 23 6.37 -1.37 -5.02
C GLY A 23 5.17 -2.08 -5.67
N TRP A 24 5.46 -3.20 -6.32
CA TRP A 24 4.47 -4.05 -6.98
C TRP A 24 3.82 -5.02 -6.01
N TRP A 25 2.50 -4.93 -5.89
CA TRP A 25 1.70 -5.74 -4.98
C TRP A 25 0.78 -6.70 -5.72
N THR A 26 0.61 -7.91 -5.19
CA THR A 26 -0.35 -8.87 -5.70
C THR A 26 -1.75 -8.54 -5.17
N VAL A 27 -2.38 -7.53 -5.78
CA VAL A 27 -3.73 -7.08 -5.46
C VAL A 27 -4.53 -7.10 -6.75
N ASP A 28 -5.75 -7.64 -6.70
CA ASP A 28 -6.66 -7.63 -7.83
C ASP A 28 -7.00 -6.19 -8.24
N GLU A 29 -7.12 -5.92 -9.55
CA GLU A 29 -7.45 -4.58 -10.04
C GLU A 29 -8.75 -4.04 -9.44
N SER A 30 -9.76 -4.90 -9.30
CA SER A 30 -11.05 -4.53 -8.72
C SER A 30 -10.86 -4.02 -7.28
N LYS A 31 -10.05 -4.73 -6.50
CA LYS A 31 -9.71 -4.37 -5.12
C LYS A 31 -8.86 -3.10 -5.06
N ALA A 32 -7.91 -2.95 -5.97
CA ALA A 32 -7.08 -1.75 -6.07
C ALA A 32 -7.92 -0.50 -6.34
N LYS A 33 -8.95 -0.63 -7.17
CA LYS A 33 -9.92 0.43 -7.46
C LYS A 33 -10.75 0.81 -6.23
N GLU A 34 -11.18 -0.16 -5.43
CA GLU A 34 -11.88 0.11 -4.16
C GLU A 34 -10.98 0.79 -3.12
N LEU A 35 -9.66 0.57 -3.20
CA LEU A 35 -8.68 1.18 -2.30
C LEU A 35 -8.34 2.64 -2.67
N ILE A 36 -8.76 3.14 -3.83
CA ILE A 36 -8.58 4.56 -4.17
C ILE A 36 -9.32 5.44 -3.15
N GLY A 37 -8.62 6.42 -2.59
CA GLY A 37 -9.11 7.26 -1.50
C GLY A 37 -8.96 6.65 -0.10
N SER A 38 -8.51 5.39 0.00
CA SER A 38 -8.20 4.75 1.28
C SER A 38 -6.78 5.07 1.74
N GLU A 39 -6.53 4.86 3.04
CA GLU A 39 -5.21 5.03 3.62
C GLU A 39 -4.37 3.76 3.48
N ILE A 40 -3.10 3.93 3.13
CA ILE A 40 -2.12 2.87 3.03
C ILE A 40 -0.98 3.11 4.02
N TYR A 41 -0.63 2.05 4.74
CA TYR A 41 0.37 2.05 5.80
C TYR A 41 1.46 1.03 5.49
N PHE A 42 2.70 1.48 5.37
CA PHE A 42 3.86 0.63 5.10
C PHE A 42 4.66 0.40 6.38
N HIS A 43 4.86 -0.87 6.68
CA HIS A 43 5.59 -1.34 7.86
C HIS A 43 6.82 -2.13 7.42
N LYS A 44 7.89 -2.07 8.22
CA LYS A 44 9.05 -2.94 7.99
C LYS A 44 8.76 -4.39 8.37
N LYS A 45 7.93 -4.59 9.40
CA LYS A 45 7.46 -5.89 9.91
C LYS A 45 6.02 -5.77 10.43
N GLN A 46 5.29 -6.88 10.51
CA GLN A 46 3.87 -6.93 10.91
C GLN A 46 3.57 -6.27 12.27
N GLN A 47 4.53 -6.27 13.19
CA GLN A 47 4.37 -5.70 14.53
C GLN A 47 5.10 -4.36 14.70
N GLU A 48 5.81 -3.88 13.68
CA GLU A 48 6.50 -2.60 13.75
C GLU A 48 5.56 -1.44 13.39
N PRO A 49 5.76 -0.25 13.97
CA PRO A 49 5.03 0.93 13.56
C PRO A 49 5.25 1.22 12.07
N SER A 50 4.22 1.77 11.41
CA SER A 50 4.36 2.22 10.02
C SER A 50 5.48 3.26 9.94
N PHE A 51 6.39 3.09 8.99
CA PHE A 51 7.46 4.06 8.77
C PHE A 51 7.08 5.03 7.65
N PHE A 52 6.19 4.61 6.76
CA PHE A 52 5.71 5.37 5.61
C PHE A 52 4.24 5.05 5.37
N GLY A 53 3.51 5.98 4.78
CA GLY A 53 2.09 5.82 4.53
C GLY A 53 1.49 7.08 3.93
N GLY A 54 0.24 6.97 3.49
CA GLY A 54 -0.43 8.04 2.80
C GLY A 54 -1.83 7.66 2.36
N THR A 55 -2.45 8.55 1.60
CA THR A 55 -3.74 8.28 0.96
C THR A 55 -3.49 7.80 -0.45
N ILE A 56 -4.09 6.67 -0.84
CA ILE A 56 -4.01 6.16 -2.19
C ILE A 56 -4.78 7.10 -3.11
N THR A 57 -4.08 7.68 -4.09
CA THR A 57 -4.67 8.57 -5.10
C THR A 57 -4.88 7.85 -6.43
N GLY A 58 -4.14 6.77 -6.67
CA GLY A 58 -4.18 6.02 -7.92
C GLY A 58 -3.55 4.64 -7.79
N TYR A 59 -3.61 3.87 -8.87
CA TYR A 59 -2.85 2.65 -9.00
C TYR A 59 -2.41 2.46 -10.46
N ARG A 60 -1.36 1.67 -10.65
CA ARG A 60 -0.81 1.29 -11.93
C ARG A 60 -0.71 -0.23 -11.99
N THR A 61 -1.36 -0.83 -12.97
CA THR A 61 -1.26 -2.26 -13.25
C THR A 61 -0.04 -2.53 -14.12
N GLN A 62 0.64 -3.65 -13.89
CA GLN A 62 1.66 -4.11 -14.83
C GLN A 62 1.00 -4.99 -15.90
N GLU A 63 1.01 -4.52 -17.15
CA GLU A 63 0.43 -5.22 -18.31
C GLU A 63 1.41 -6.23 -18.94
N ASP A 64 2.68 -6.21 -18.54
CA ASP A 64 3.71 -7.13 -19.01
C ASP A 64 3.41 -8.59 -18.58
N GLU A 65 3.47 -9.53 -19.53
CA GLU A 65 3.14 -10.96 -19.32
C GLU A 65 3.93 -11.63 -18.17
N GLN A 66 5.11 -11.10 -17.81
CA GLN A 66 5.93 -11.63 -16.71
C GLN A 66 5.45 -11.25 -15.30
N TYR A 67 4.61 -10.22 -15.18
CA TYR A 67 4.15 -9.68 -13.89
C TYR A 67 2.65 -9.42 -13.88
N GLN A 68 1.94 -10.05 -14.81
CA GLN A 68 0.50 -9.97 -14.99
C GLN A 68 -0.22 -10.13 -13.65
N GLY A 69 -1.03 -9.13 -13.27
CA GLY A 69 -1.80 -9.13 -12.02
C GLY A 69 -1.08 -8.49 -10.81
N LYS A 70 0.03 -7.78 -11.01
CA LYS A 70 0.59 -6.89 -9.98
C LYS A 70 0.19 -5.44 -10.18
N VAL A 71 0.04 -4.74 -9.07
CA VAL A 71 -0.40 -3.35 -9.01
C VAL A 71 0.57 -2.55 -8.14
N ALA A 72 1.05 -1.43 -8.66
CA ALA A 72 1.75 -0.41 -7.89
C ALA A 72 0.75 0.67 -7.47
N PHE A 73 0.71 1.03 -6.19
CA PHE A 73 -0.17 2.08 -5.71
C PHE A 73 0.51 3.43 -5.82
N THR A 74 -0.22 4.41 -6.33
CA THR A 74 0.15 5.80 -6.22
C THR A 74 -0.54 6.37 -4.98
N LEU A 75 0.25 6.95 -4.09
CA LEU A 75 -0.24 7.55 -2.86
C LEU A 75 0.38 8.92 -2.62
N GLN A 76 -0.37 9.76 -1.95
CA GLN A 76 0.14 11.02 -1.43
C GLN A 76 0.62 10.79 0.00
N TYR A 77 1.92 10.97 0.22
CA TYR A 77 2.52 10.80 1.54
C TYR A 77 1.79 11.66 2.56
N ASN A 78 1.39 11.04 3.67
CA ASN A 78 0.73 11.72 4.77
C ASN A 78 1.48 11.40 6.07
N ALA A 79 1.97 12.44 6.74
CA ALA A 79 2.69 12.30 8.00
C ALA A 79 1.83 11.71 9.11
N ALA A 80 0.50 11.87 9.05
CA ALA A 80 -0.44 11.25 9.98
C ALA A 80 -0.43 9.72 9.90
N CYS A 81 -0.06 9.15 8.74
CA CYS A 81 0.01 7.71 8.54
C CYS A 81 1.33 7.08 9.01
N ARG A 82 2.23 7.87 9.61
CA ARG A 82 3.49 7.40 10.19
C ARG A 82 3.31 7.06 11.67
N ASN A 83 4.02 6.04 12.14
CA ASN A 83 3.97 5.51 13.51
C ASN A 83 2.64 4.83 13.90
N VAL A 84 1.84 4.43 12.91
CA VAL A 84 0.60 3.69 13.12
C VAL A 84 0.92 2.22 13.35
N ARG A 85 0.37 1.65 14.42
CA ARG A 85 0.51 0.22 14.74
C ARG A 85 -0.77 -0.50 14.36
N THR A 86 -0.65 -1.75 13.94
CA THR A 86 -1.79 -2.62 13.66
C THR A 86 -1.63 -3.92 14.42
N ASP A 87 -2.75 -4.59 14.71
CA ASP A 87 -2.75 -5.88 15.38
C ASP A 87 -2.15 -6.98 14.48
N LYS A 88 -1.60 -8.02 15.11
CA LYS A 88 -1.04 -9.21 14.45
C LYS A 88 -2.09 -10.08 13.74
N SER A 89 -3.37 -9.92 14.04
CA SER A 89 -4.45 -10.67 13.40
C SER A 89 -4.85 -10.06 12.05
N GLY A 90 -5.25 -10.90 11.08
CA GLY A 90 -5.77 -10.46 9.78
C GLY A 90 -4.70 -10.19 8.69
N TRP A 91 -3.43 -10.51 8.94
CA TRP A 91 -2.39 -10.43 7.91
C TRP A 91 -2.47 -11.62 6.95
N SER A 92 -2.63 -11.34 5.65
CA SER A 92 -2.43 -12.32 4.58
C SER A 92 -1.05 -12.11 3.94
N LYS A 93 -0.10 -13.00 4.23
CA LYS A 93 1.30 -12.95 3.78
C LYS A 93 2.03 -11.66 4.20
N LYS A 94 1.90 -10.60 3.39
CA LYS A 94 2.57 -9.29 3.56
C LYS A 94 1.59 -8.12 3.52
N MET A 95 0.29 -8.37 3.48
CA MET A 95 -0.72 -7.31 3.40
C MET A 95 -1.92 -7.62 4.29
N LYS A 96 -2.58 -6.58 4.77
CA LYS A 96 -3.77 -6.65 5.62
C LYS A 96 -4.71 -5.53 5.16
N ILE A 97 -5.86 -5.92 4.64
CA ILE A 97 -6.90 -4.99 4.19
C ILE A 97 -7.99 -4.97 5.26
N ILE A 98 -8.31 -3.79 5.77
CA ILE A 98 -9.36 -3.57 6.75
C ILE A 98 -10.51 -2.81 6.07
N SER A 99 -11.59 -3.53 5.84
CA SER A 99 -12.88 -2.99 5.44
C SER A 99 -13.66 -2.59 6.69
N HIS A 100 -14.22 -1.37 6.70
CA HIS A 100 -15.32 -1.07 7.61
C HIS A 100 -16.58 -1.64 6.92
N ASP A 101 -17.25 -2.57 7.62
CA ASP A 101 -18.61 -3.00 7.33
C ASP A 101 -19.60 -1.89 7.70
#